data_AF-A0A2S7CUG5-F1
#
_entry.id   AF-A0A2S7CUG5-F1
#
_cell.length_a   1.000
_cell.length_b   1.000
_cell.length_c   1.000
_cell.angle_alpha   90.00
_cell.angle_beta   90.00
_cell.angle_gamma   90.00
#
_symmetry.space_group_name_H-M   'P 1'
#
loop_
_entity.id
_entity.type
_entity.pdbx_description
1 polymer ?
#
loop_
_entity_poly.entity_id
_entity_poly.type
_entity_poly.pdbx_seq_one_letter_code
_entity_poly.pdbx_strand_id
1 'polypeptide(L)'
;MQPVRAWRQGRAHHRRARRAGVVIQRRMRSVVGSFALLCASALATAAAAPALDRSGPVRVGQHFAELAPQAAWKRFNAGPIESCDYVEGGLLPAGISMMLQDGRVVRFDATDAATVGPFGIAIDDSEATARARLPAGYRVEPHHYGGDDGNDLYLTWRDPQSGFAVRYETGEGSVRAMYWGTWDAVQLVEGCA
;
A
#
# COMPACT_ATOMS: atom_id res chain seq x y z
N MET A 1 -54.97 32.30 -50.83
CA MET A 1 -55.01 33.68 -50.29
C MET A 1 -53.95 33.79 -49.19
N GLN A 2 -52.86 34.50 -49.45
CA GLN A 2 -51.98 35.05 -48.40
C GLN A 2 -52.66 36.30 -47.78
N PRO A 3 -52.24 36.75 -46.58
CA PRO A 3 -51.16 37.73 -46.55
C PRO A 3 -50.10 37.49 -45.47
N VAL A 4 -48.86 37.70 -45.91
CA VAL A 4 -47.67 38.12 -45.17
C VAL A 4 -47.81 39.60 -44.75
N ARG A 5 -47.18 39.99 -43.62
CA ARG A 5 -46.57 41.32 -43.27
C ARG A 5 -46.48 41.46 -41.73
N ALA A 6 -45.59 42.22 -41.10
CA ALA A 6 -44.35 42.91 -41.48
C ALA A 6 -43.66 43.42 -40.19
N TRP A 7 -42.37 43.71 -40.34
CA TRP A 7 -41.44 44.43 -39.47
C TRP A 7 -41.96 45.67 -38.69
N ARG A 8 -41.29 45.98 -37.57
CA ARG A 8 -40.79 47.36 -37.31
C ARG A 8 -39.63 47.43 -36.30
N GLN A 9 -38.55 48.08 -36.74
CA GLN A 9 -37.49 48.69 -35.93
C GLN A 9 -37.96 50.04 -35.34
N GLY A 10 -37.38 50.49 -34.22
CA GLY A 10 -37.62 51.84 -33.70
C GLY A 10 -36.74 52.21 -32.51
N ARG A 11 -35.96 53.29 -32.64
CA ARG A 11 -34.87 53.78 -31.76
C ARG A 11 -35.32 54.77 -30.67
N ALA A 12 -34.40 54.97 -29.71
CA ALA A 12 -33.92 56.23 -29.10
C ALA A 12 -34.53 56.79 -27.79
N HIS A 13 -33.62 56.87 -26.80
CA HIS A 13 -33.26 57.97 -25.85
C HIS A 13 -34.29 58.98 -25.33
N HIS A 14 -34.28 59.19 -23.99
CA HIS A 14 -34.21 60.49 -23.26
C HIS A 14 -33.83 60.19 -21.78
N ARG A 15 -32.63 60.55 -21.27
CA ARG A 15 -32.16 61.80 -20.58
C ARG A 15 -32.81 62.19 -19.23
N ARG A 16 -31.94 62.22 -18.20
CA ARG A 16 -31.88 63.05 -16.95
C ARG A 16 -32.95 62.74 -15.87
N ALA A 17 -32.69 62.87 -14.56
CA ALA A 17 -31.93 63.90 -13.86
C ALA A 17 -31.32 63.46 -12.51
N ARG A 18 -30.49 64.37 -11.99
CA ARG A 18 -29.59 64.31 -10.82
C ARG A 18 -30.31 64.54 -9.48
N ARG A 19 -29.80 63.96 -8.40
CA ARG A 19 -29.71 64.52 -7.02
C ARG A 19 -28.44 63.92 -6.39
N ALA A 20 -27.35 64.64 -6.14
CA ALA A 20 -27.10 65.72 -5.17
C ALA A 20 -27.07 65.24 -3.70
N GLY A 21 -25.88 65.33 -3.10
CA GLY A 21 -25.68 65.46 -1.65
C GLY A 21 -25.35 64.16 -0.91
N VAL A 22 -24.10 63.96 -0.53
CA VAL A 22 -23.56 64.39 0.77
C VAL A 22 -22.10 63.89 0.85
N VAL A 23 -21.16 64.83 0.98
CA VAL A 23 -19.75 64.56 1.28
C VAL A 23 -19.64 64.47 2.80
N ILE A 24 -19.41 63.28 3.33
CA ILE A 24 -18.92 63.10 4.71
C ILE A 24 -17.45 62.76 4.60
N GLN A 25 -16.59 63.76 4.83
CA GLN A 25 -15.19 63.53 5.16
C GLN A 25 -15.12 62.77 6.48
N ARG A 26 -14.73 61.50 6.45
CA ARG A 26 -14.35 60.76 7.64
C ARG A 26 -12.84 60.67 7.69
N ARG A 27 -12.29 61.29 8.74
CA ARG A 27 -10.88 61.35 9.12
C ARG A 27 -10.18 60.01 8.96
N MET A 28 -8.96 60.05 8.41
CA MET A 28 -7.94 59.01 8.55
C MET A 28 -7.79 58.60 10.01
N ARG A 29 -7.91 57.28 10.26
CA ARG A 29 -7.25 56.59 11.36
C ARG A 29 -6.69 55.30 10.82
N SER A 30 -5.37 55.28 10.71
CA SER A 30 -4.54 54.12 10.40
C SER A 30 -4.89 52.94 11.32
N VAL A 31 -5.17 51.78 10.74
CA VAL A 31 -5.00 50.49 11.41
C VAL A 31 -4.21 49.62 10.45
N VAL A 32 -2.92 49.48 10.74
CA VAL A 32 -2.07 48.44 10.20
C VAL A 32 -2.61 47.13 10.76
N GLY A 33 -3.44 46.45 9.97
CA GLY A 33 -3.95 45.12 10.29
C GLY A 33 -2.96 44.08 9.81
N SER A 34 -2.11 43.59 10.72
CA SER A 34 -1.19 42.48 10.49
C SER A 34 -1.97 41.24 10.02
N PHE A 35 -1.80 40.86 8.75
CA PHE A 35 -2.23 39.56 8.22
C PHE A 35 -1.21 38.52 8.69
N ALA A 36 -1.42 37.92 9.86
CA ALA A 36 -0.64 36.78 10.32
C ALA A 36 -1.03 35.55 9.49
N LEU A 37 -0.22 35.19 8.49
CA LEU A 37 -0.29 33.88 7.85
C LEU A 37 0.07 32.81 8.89
N LEU A 38 -0.95 32.13 9.43
CA LEU A 38 -0.77 30.86 10.12
C LEU A 38 -0.47 29.79 9.06
N CYS A 39 0.82 29.57 8.78
CA CYS A 39 1.27 28.36 8.09
C CYS A 39 1.08 27.17 9.05
N ALA A 40 -0.07 26.51 8.98
CA ALA A 40 -0.25 25.22 9.62
C ALA A 40 0.58 24.18 8.84
N SER A 41 1.80 23.92 9.30
CA SER A 41 2.64 22.84 8.80
C SER A 41 2.00 21.50 9.16
N ALA A 42 1.29 20.87 8.21
CA ALA A 42 0.87 19.49 8.36
C ALA A 42 2.12 18.60 8.36
N LEU A 43 2.58 18.22 9.55
CA LEU A 43 3.53 17.12 9.70
C LEU A 43 2.80 15.85 9.32
N ALA A 44 2.94 15.42 8.07
CA ALA A 44 2.54 14.08 7.66
C ALA A 44 3.44 13.09 8.38
N THR A 45 2.94 12.47 9.45
CA THR A 45 3.60 11.32 10.07
C THR A 45 3.49 10.17 9.06
N ALA A 46 4.54 9.95 8.27
CA ALA A 46 4.61 8.75 7.46
C ALA A 46 4.59 7.56 8.42
N ALA A 47 3.53 6.75 8.37
CA ALA A 47 3.52 5.48 9.08
C ALA A 47 4.75 4.70 8.62
N ALA A 48 5.61 4.31 9.56
CA ALA A 48 6.78 3.50 9.23
C ALA A 48 6.28 2.23 8.53
N ALA A 49 6.89 1.90 7.39
CA ALA A 49 6.62 0.63 6.74
C ALA A 49 6.87 -0.51 7.75
N PRO A 50 6.07 -1.58 7.71
CA PRO A 50 6.31 -2.75 8.53
C PRO A 50 7.73 -3.27 8.31
N ALA A 51 8.33 -3.83 9.34
CA ALA A 51 9.66 -4.41 9.26
C ALA A 51 9.62 -5.68 8.41
N LEU A 52 9.89 -5.56 7.11
CA LEU A 52 9.95 -6.69 6.16
C LEU A 52 11.22 -7.54 6.33
N ASP A 53 12.13 -7.14 7.22
CA ASP A 53 13.39 -7.83 7.50
C ASP A 53 13.26 -8.93 8.57
N ARG A 54 12.07 -9.15 9.15
CA ARG A 54 11.91 -10.06 10.29
C ARG A 54 10.51 -10.66 10.45
N SER A 55 10.46 -11.73 11.24
CA SER A 55 9.25 -12.28 11.84
C SER A 55 9.55 -12.69 13.28
N GLY A 56 8.83 -12.10 14.24
CA GLY A 56 9.21 -12.20 15.64
C GLY A 56 10.66 -11.70 15.85
N PRO A 57 11.53 -12.47 16.54
CA PRO A 57 12.94 -12.14 16.71
C PRO A 57 13.84 -12.57 15.53
N VAL A 58 13.33 -13.37 14.58
CA VAL A 58 14.11 -13.94 13.47
C VAL A 58 14.24 -12.94 12.34
N ARG A 59 15.45 -12.83 11.75
CA ARG A 59 15.76 -11.85 10.70
C ARG A 59 16.14 -12.50 9.38
N VAL A 60 15.79 -11.84 8.28
CA VAL A 60 16.32 -12.14 6.96
C VAL A 60 17.84 -11.98 6.97
N GLY A 61 18.54 -12.94 6.35
CA GLY A 61 20.00 -13.03 6.26
C GLY A 61 20.66 -13.81 7.40
N GLN A 62 19.96 -14.04 8.52
CA GLN A 62 20.49 -14.80 9.66
C GLN A 62 20.78 -16.25 9.29
N HIS A 63 21.87 -16.80 9.82
CA HIS A 63 22.19 -18.21 9.61
C HIS A 63 21.30 -19.11 10.44
N PHE A 64 20.71 -20.14 9.82
CA PHE A 64 19.91 -21.09 10.57
C PHE A 64 20.73 -21.87 11.61
N ALA A 65 22.03 -22.09 11.36
CA ALA A 65 22.93 -22.71 12.34
C ALA A 65 23.02 -21.97 13.68
N GLU A 66 22.77 -20.66 13.69
CA GLU A 66 22.72 -19.86 14.91
C GLU A 66 21.36 -19.95 15.60
N LEU A 67 20.29 -20.15 14.84
CA LEU A 67 18.90 -20.26 15.32
C LEU A 67 18.55 -21.66 15.82
N ALA A 68 19.09 -22.69 15.16
CA ALA A 68 18.75 -24.08 15.39
C ALA A 68 18.91 -24.51 16.87
N PRO A 69 19.96 -24.10 17.60
CA PRO A 69 20.12 -24.48 19.01
C PRO A 69 19.18 -23.73 19.97
N GLN A 70 18.53 -22.65 19.53
CA GLN A 70 17.78 -21.76 20.41
C GLN A 70 16.34 -22.23 20.69
N ALA A 71 15.79 -23.13 19.88
CA ALA A 71 14.42 -23.59 20.00
C ALA A 71 14.18 -24.94 19.28
N ALA A 72 12.99 -25.51 19.47
CA ALA A 72 12.57 -26.67 18.71
C ALA A 72 11.93 -26.25 17.38
N TRP A 73 12.52 -26.68 16.27
CA TRP A 73 12.09 -26.34 14.91
C TRP A 73 11.51 -27.57 14.22
N LYS A 74 10.47 -27.36 13.42
CA LYS A 74 9.94 -28.39 12.52
C LYS A 74 10.36 -28.08 11.09
N ARG A 75 10.86 -29.08 10.38
CA ARG A 75 11.28 -28.98 8.97
C ARG A 75 10.22 -29.60 8.09
N PHE A 76 9.97 -29.00 6.93
CA PHE A 76 9.04 -29.55 5.95
C PHE A 76 9.73 -30.48 4.95
N ASN A 77 11.00 -30.23 4.61
CA ASN A 77 11.74 -31.04 3.64
C ASN A 77 12.68 -32.04 4.34
N ALA A 78 12.83 -33.23 3.74
CA ALA A 78 13.86 -34.19 4.12
C ALA A 78 15.16 -33.89 3.33
N GLY A 79 16.31 -33.84 4.01
CA GLY A 79 17.62 -33.60 3.39
C GLY A 79 18.51 -32.62 4.18
N PRO A 80 19.71 -32.26 3.68
CA PRO A 80 20.52 -31.19 4.25
C PRO A 80 19.82 -29.83 4.11
N ILE A 81 19.92 -28.96 5.12
CA ILE A 81 19.32 -27.60 5.13
C ILE A 81 19.95 -26.67 4.06
N GLU A 82 20.98 -27.14 3.35
CA GLU A 82 21.99 -26.27 2.76
C GLU A 82 21.61 -25.63 1.42
N SER A 83 20.57 -26.06 0.71
CA SER A 83 20.20 -25.47 -0.60
C SER A 83 18.84 -24.79 -0.60
N CYS A 84 17.80 -25.49 -0.16
CA CYS A 84 16.45 -24.97 -0.06
C CYS A 84 15.68 -25.73 1.02
N ASP A 85 15.16 -25.02 2.02
CA ASP A 85 14.38 -25.65 3.07
C ASP A 85 13.31 -24.73 3.63
N TYR A 86 12.29 -25.32 4.25
CA TYR A 86 11.27 -24.61 4.99
C TYR A 86 11.23 -25.12 6.42
N VAL A 87 11.15 -24.17 7.35
CA VAL A 87 11.05 -24.48 8.77
C VAL A 87 9.98 -23.63 9.44
N GLU A 88 9.33 -24.21 10.45
CA GLU A 88 8.31 -23.54 11.27
C GLU A 88 8.54 -23.80 12.76
N GLY A 89 7.77 -23.07 13.59
CA GLY A 89 7.84 -23.14 15.05
C GLY A 89 9.05 -22.41 15.60
N GLY A 90 9.66 -22.95 16.65
CA GLY A 90 10.81 -22.36 17.30
C GLY A 90 10.54 -20.93 17.79
N LEU A 91 11.27 -19.97 17.21
CA LEU A 91 11.15 -18.56 17.54
C LEU A 91 10.17 -17.79 16.62
N LEU A 92 9.61 -18.44 15.60
CA LEU A 92 8.64 -17.81 14.71
C LEU A 92 7.28 -17.65 15.41
N PRO A 93 6.50 -16.61 15.07
CA PRO A 93 5.10 -16.54 15.43
C PRO A 93 4.31 -17.74 14.88
N ALA A 94 3.23 -18.11 15.55
CA ALA A 94 2.32 -19.16 15.06
C ALA A 94 1.76 -18.79 13.67
N GLY A 95 1.62 -19.78 12.80
CA GLY A 95 1.15 -19.60 11.42
C GLY A 95 2.23 -19.10 10.44
N ILE A 96 3.45 -18.83 10.92
CA ILE A 96 4.58 -18.41 10.10
C ILE A 96 5.59 -19.54 9.91
N SER A 97 5.99 -19.75 8.66
CA SER A 97 7.18 -20.51 8.31
C SER A 97 8.23 -19.59 7.70
N MET A 98 9.47 -20.06 7.61
CA MET A 98 10.54 -19.36 6.93
C MET A 98 11.22 -20.25 5.89
N MET A 99 11.57 -19.66 4.77
CA MET A 99 12.37 -20.24 3.72
C MET A 99 13.86 -19.99 4.00
N LEU A 100 14.63 -21.06 3.87
CA LEU A 100 16.07 -21.06 3.94
C LEU A 100 16.65 -21.28 2.54
N GLN A 101 17.65 -20.49 2.20
CA GLN A 101 18.47 -20.68 1.00
C GLN A 101 19.92 -20.48 1.39
N ASP A 102 20.80 -21.41 0.99
CA ASP A 102 22.21 -21.42 1.38
C ASP A 102 22.41 -21.31 2.90
N GLY A 103 21.54 -21.97 3.67
CA GLY A 103 21.54 -21.97 5.14
C GLY A 103 21.14 -20.64 5.80
N ARG A 104 20.62 -19.68 5.04
CA ARG A 104 20.18 -18.36 5.52
C ARG A 104 18.67 -18.18 5.37
N VAL A 105 18.08 -17.44 6.30
CA VAL A 105 16.69 -16.99 6.18
C VAL A 105 16.56 -16.00 5.01
N VAL A 106 15.71 -16.29 4.04
CA VAL A 106 15.50 -15.39 2.88
C VAL A 106 14.07 -14.88 2.73
N ARG A 107 13.10 -15.60 3.29
CA ARG A 107 11.67 -15.31 3.19
C ARG A 107 10.92 -15.85 4.41
N PHE A 108 9.83 -15.20 4.75
CA PHE A 108 8.80 -15.70 5.66
C PHE A 108 7.50 -15.86 4.88
N ASP A 109 6.77 -16.91 5.24
CA ASP A 109 5.59 -17.36 4.52
C ASP A 109 4.45 -17.56 5.53
N ALA A 110 3.24 -17.15 5.16
CA ALA A 110 2.04 -17.48 5.90
C ALA A 110 0.89 -17.90 4.98
N THR A 111 0.19 -18.94 5.40
CA THR A 111 -0.96 -19.53 4.69
C THR A 111 -2.14 -19.86 5.64
N ASP A 112 -2.00 -19.57 6.94
CA ASP A 112 -3.02 -19.84 7.95
C ASP A 112 -3.96 -18.64 8.11
N ALA A 113 -5.27 -18.88 8.05
CA ALA A 113 -6.36 -17.91 8.18
C ALA A 113 -6.25 -16.95 9.38
N ALA A 114 -5.61 -17.37 10.48
CA ALA A 114 -5.46 -16.52 11.68
C ALA A 114 -4.28 -15.52 11.59
N THR A 115 -3.47 -15.58 10.54
CA THR A 115 -2.22 -14.81 10.45
C THR A 115 -2.45 -13.40 9.90
N VAL A 116 -1.96 -12.40 10.63
CA VAL A 116 -1.85 -11.01 10.17
C VAL A 116 -0.41 -10.72 9.73
N GLY A 117 -0.25 -10.30 8.48
CA GLY A 117 1.04 -10.01 7.87
C GLY A 117 1.44 -8.53 7.88
N PRO A 118 2.45 -8.18 7.06
CA PRO A 118 2.80 -6.79 6.79
C PRO A 118 1.58 -5.95 6.39
N PHE A 119 1.63 -4.66 6.69
CA PHE A 119 0.55 -3.69 6.41
C PHE A 119 -0.80 -4.04 7.06
N GLY A 120 -0.79 -4.95 8.03
CA GLY A 120 -1.99 -5.42 8.72
C GLY A 120 -2.94 -6.20 7.81
N ILE A 121 -2.46 -6.77 6.71
CA ILE A 121 -3.26 -7.61 5.80
C ILE A 121 -3.27 -9.04 6.34
N ALA A 122 -4.45 -9.62 6.51
CA ALA A 122 -4.61 -10.99 7.00
C ALA A 122 -4.83 -11.99 5.86
N ILE A 123 -4.59 -13.27 6.13
CA ILE A 123 -5.19 -14.33 5.31
C ILE A 123 -6.72 -14.17 5.37
N ASP A 124 -7.40 -14.48 4.28
CA ASP A 124 -8.85 -14.31 4.07
C ASP A 124 -9.35 -12.86 3.95
N ASP A 125 -8.51 -11.84 4.12
CA ASP A 125 -8.87 -10.48 3.70
C ASP A 125 -9.19 -10.49 2.20
N SER A 126 -10.21 -9.71 1.79
CA SER A 126 -10.52 -9.56 0.38
C SER A 126 -9.35 -8.91 -0.38
N GLU A 127 -9.21 -9.23 -1.67
CA GLU A 127 -8.21 -8.60 -2.54
C GLU A 127 -8.34 -7.07 -2.51
N ALA A 128 -9.58 -6.56 -2.53
CA ALA A 128 -9.84 -5.12 -2.44
C ALA A 128 -9.27 -4.50 -1.14
N THR A 129 -9.38 -5.21 -0.01
CA THR A 129 -8.80 -4.80 1.27
C THR A 129 -7.28 -4.78 1.19
N ALA A 130 -6.66 -5.82 0.62
CA ALA A 130 -5.21 -5.89 0.46
C ALA A 130 -4.68 -4.73 -0.41
N ARG A 131 -5.33 -4.48 -1.56
CA ARG A 131 -5.00 -3.35 -2.45
C ARG A 131 -5.10 -1.99 -1.77
N ALA A 132 -6.09 -1.81 -0.89
CA ALA A 132 -6.28 -0.56 -0.17
C ALA A 132 -5.23 -0.31 0.92
N ARG A 133 -4.65 -1.37 1.49
CA ARG A 133 -3.64 -1.29 2.55
C ARG A 133 -2.20 -1.29 2.03
N LEU A 134 -1.96 -1.86 0.85
CA LEU A 134 -0.65 -1.85 0.20
C LEU A 134 -0.20 -0.42 -0.13
N PRO A 135 1.10 -0.10 0.05
CA PRO A 135 1.60 1.20 -0.37
C PRO A 135 1.55 1.37 -1.88
N ALA A 136 1.52 2.62 -2.34
CA ALA A 136 1.56 2.93 -3.76
C ALA A 136 2.81 2.34 -4.45
N GLY A 137 2.65 1.95 -5.73
CA GLY A 137 3.73 1.38 -6.54
C GLY A 137 3.88 -0.14 -6.46
N TYR A 138 2.95 -0.85 -5.80
CA TYR A 138 2.87 -2.31 -5.91
C TYR A 138 2.53 -2.73 -7.35
N ARG A 139 2.99 -3.92 -7.72
CA ARG A 139 2.73 -4.57 -9.01
C ARG A 139 1.63 -5.60 -8.88
N VAL A 140 0.92 -5.81 -9.99
CA VAL A 140 -0.11 -6.83 -10.14
C VAL A 140 0.32 -7.74 -11.25
N GLU A 141 0.47 -9.02 -10.95
CA GLU A 141 0.81 -10.04 -11.92
C GLU A 141 -0.24 -11.17 -11.87
N PRO A 142 -0.58 -11.82 -13.00
CA PRO A 142 -1.39 -13.04 -12.96
C PRO A 142 -0.72 -14.12 -12.11
N HIS A 143 -1.53 -14.89 -11.36
CA HIS A 143 -1.02 -16.05 -10.63
C HIS A 143 -0.46 -17.10 -11.61
N HIS A 144 0.63 -17.78 -11.24
CA HIS A 144 1.31 -18.74 -12.15
C HIS A 144 0.40 -19.89 -12.58
N TYR A 145 -0.53 -20.27 -11.70
CA TYR A 145 -1.54 -21.31 -11.90
C TYR A 145 -2.95 -20.77 -12.12
N GLY A 146 -3.12 -19.44 -12.26
CA GLY A 146 -4.43 -18.84 -12.47
C GLY A 146 -5.09 -19.39 -13.74
N GLY A 147 -6.36 -19.78 -13.64
CA GLY A 147 -7.16 -20.18 -14.80
C GLY A 147 -7.42 -19.00 -15.75
N ASP A 148 -8.04 -19.28 -16.89
CA ASP A 148 -8.40 -18.28 -17.90
C ASP A 148 -9.34 -17.17 -17.39
N ASP A 149 -9.87 -17.29 -16.17
CA ASP A 149 -10.72 -16.30 -15.52
C ASP A 149 -9.94 -15.12 -14.92
N GLY A 150 -8.62 -15.25 -14.74
CA GLY A 150 -7.73 -14.19 -14.26
C GLY A 150 -7.99 -13.72 -12.82
N ASN A 151 -8.67 -14.54 -12.01
CA ASN A 151 -9.11 -14.16 -10.67
C ASN A 151 -8.03 -14.31 -9.59
N ASP A 152 -6.99 -15.09 -9.88
CA ASP A 152 -5.87 -15.32 -8.96
C ASP A 152 -4.72 -14.40 -9.37
N LEU A 153 -4.26 -13.56 -8.44
CA LEU A 153 -3.26 -12.53 -8.71
C LEU A 153 -2.14 -12.53 -7.68
N TYR A 154 -0.98 -12.06 -8.11
CA TYR A 154 0.09 -11.63 -7.22
C TYR A 154 0.03 -10.13 -7.04
N LEU A 155 0.08 -9.69 -5.79
CA LEU A 155 0.23 -8.28 -5.41
C LEU A 155 1.60 -8.09 -4.76
N THR A 156 2.56 -7.51 -5.48
CA THR A 156 3.94 -7.42 -5.01
C THR A 156 4.37 -5.99 -4.77
N TRP A 157 4.78 -5.66 -3.56
CA TRP A 157 5.36 -4.37 -3.22
C TRP A 157 6.82 -4.52 -2.79
N ARG A 158 7.71 -3.76 -3.45
CA ARG A 158 9.12 -3.64 -3.07
C ARG A 158 9.32 -2.38 -2.28
N ASP A 159 10.00 -2.50 -1.14
CA ASP A 159 10.40 -1.33 -0.38
C ASP A 159 11.44 -0.51 -1.17
N PRO A 160 11.17 0.75 -1.51
CA PRO A 160 12.11 1.58 -2.27
C PRO A 160 13.38 1.93 -1.48
N GLN A 161 13.36 1.77 -0.15
CA GLN A 161 14.50 2.08 0.73
C GLN A 161 15.33 0.85 1.08
N SER A 162 14.85 -0.36 0.76
CA SER A 162 15.54 -1.60 1.11
C SER A 162 15.56 -2.63 -0.03
N GLY A 163 16.30 -3.72 0.19
CA GLY A 163 16.27 -4.89 -0.69
C GLY A 163 15.09 -5.83 -0.43
N PHE A 164 14.15 -5.43 0.44
CA PHE A 164 13.05 -6.28 0.89
C PHE A 164 11.74 -5.99 0.16
N ALA A 165 10.84 -6.96 0.22
CA ALA A 165 9.53 -6.89 -0.42
C ALA A 165 8.50 -7.73 0.33
N VAL A 166 7.24 -7.47 -0.01
CA VAL A 166 6.10 -8.31 0.35
C VAL A 166 5.36 -8.71 -0.92
N ARG A 167 4.83 -9.92 -0.94
CA ARG A 167 3.93 -10.43 -1.98
C ARG A 167 2.72 -11.07 -1.34
N TYR A 168 1.55 -10.81 -1.88
CA TYR A 168 0.32 -11.51 -1.53
C TYR A 168 -0.13 -12.32 -2.74
N GLU A 169 -0.52 -13.57 -2.51
CA GLU A 169 -1.24 -14.37 -3.50
C GLU A 169 -2.73 -14.26 -3.20
N THR A 170 -3.50 -13.88 -4.21
CA THR A 170 -4.95 -13.87 -4.14
C THR A 170 -5.52 -15.05 -4.90
N GLY A 171 -6.65 -15.54 -4.41
CA GLY A 171 -7.47 -16.51 -5.11
C GLY A 171 -8.90 -16.45 -4.62
N GLU A 172 -9.84 -16.66 -5.53
CA GLU A 172 -11.28 -16.49 -5.30
C GLU A 172 -11.64 -15.11 -4.70
N GLY A 173 -10.87 -14.07 -5.04
CA GLY A 173 -11.10 -12.70 -4.59
C GLY A 173 -10.59 -12.36 -3.18
N SER A 174 -9.81 -13.23 -2.54
CA SER A 174 -9.25 -13.01 -1.20
C SER A 174 -7.75 -13.35 -1.14
N VAL A 175 -7.05 -13.00 -0.07
CA VAL A 175 -5.61 -13.29 0.15
C VAL A 175 -5.40 -14.72 0.67
N ARG A 176 -4.77 -15.61 -0.10
CA ARG A 176 -4.53 -17.03 0.24
C ARG A 176 -3.16 -17.29 0.86
N ALA A 177 -2.16 -16.52 0.45
CA ALA A 177 -0.81 -16.62 0.98
C ALA A 177 -0.16 -15.24 1.01
N MET A 178 0.83 -15.11 1.89
CA MET A 178 1.67 -13.93 1.97
C MET A 178 3.12 -14.31 2.16
N TYR A 179 4.00 -13.54 1.54
CA TYR A 179 5.44 -13.70 1.63
C TYR A 179 6.11 -12.37 1.91
N TRP A 180 7.12 -12.35 2.76
CA TRP A 180 7.99 -11.19 2.89
C TRP A 180 9.43 -11.58 3.16
N GLY A 181 10.36 -10.79 2.66
CA GLY A 181 11.79 -11.07 2.76
C GLY A 181 12.56 -10.38 1.66
N THR A 182 13.64 -11.01 1.19
CA THR A 182 14.43 -10.48 0.08
C THR A 182 13.59 -10.36 -1.20
N TRP A 183 13.88 -9.35 -2.03
CA TRP A 183 13.21 -9.16 -3.32
C TRP A 183 13.21 -10.43 -4.16
N ASP A 184 14.35 -11.11 -4.29
CA ASP A 184 14.45 -12.30 -5.14
C ASP A 184 13.62 -13.47 -4.58
N ALA A 185 13.67 -13.70 -3.26
CA ALA A 185 12.97 -14.83 -2.66
C ALA A 185 11.43 -14.69 -2.70
N VAL A 186 10.89 -13.47 -2.56
CA VAL A 186 9.43 -13.28 -2.63
C VAL A 186 8.86 -13.49 -4.04
N GLN A 187 9.69 -13.59 -5.07
CA GLN A 187 9.24 -13.84 -6.44
C GLN A 187 9.12 -15.33 -6.78
N LEU A 188 9.69 -16.20 -5.94
CA LEU A 188 9.73 -17.65 -6.18
C LEU A 188 8.34 -18.25 -5.97
N VAL A 189 7.95 -19.12 -6.92
CA VAL A 189 6.61 -19.71 -7.00
C VAL A 189 6.61 -21.08 -6.32
N GLU A 190 7.65 -21.88 -6.55
CA GLU A 190 7.74 -23.26 -6.05
C GLU A 190 9.00 -23.45 -5.19
N GLY A 191 8.85 -23.23 -3.88
CA GLY A 191 9.99 -23.37 -2.99
C GLY A 191 11.06 -22.33 -3.33
N CYS A 192 12.24 -22.83 -3.72
CA CYS A 192 13.35 -22.01 -4.18
C CYS A 192 13.47 -21.87 -5.72
N ALA A 193 12.39 -22.17 -6.47
CA ALA A 193 12.32 -22.09 -7.93
C ALA A 193 11.23 -21.13 -8.43
#